data_AF-A0A1N6TXR2-F1
#
_entry.id   AF-A0A1N6TXR2-F1
#
_cell.length_a   1.000
_cell.length_b   1.000
_cell.length_c   1.000
_cell.angle_alpha   90.00
_cell.angle_beta   90.00
_cell.angle_gamma   90.00
#
_symmetry.space_group_name_H-M   'P 1'
#
loop_
_entity.id
_entity.type
_entity.pdbx_description
1 polymer ?
#
loop_
_entity_poly.entity_id
_entity_poly.type
_entity_poly.pdbx_seq_one_letter_code
_entity_poly.pdbx_strand_id
1 'polypeptide(L)'
;MSGGKAFYRTRLLIQVALVFVLQVLLLDHVAAQDTVPLQRELEDQGYTVISFQQEGPRVVGELRHHQNFSVSISSTTGLGPEEIGRFLQLHEFLAALPGLQIGRVRLSVEGRRITAGVVPREYLLQGVDYRPYLPGGMRFVFEDSWSYDFRLMVENFSLRIHGQFLTPRQLSERVVGAVENPAGYIRSSDPYYLAQRLEQQQRDMEALEEALRVALREQTRLMKDQRLAQESALAERAEDLSRVFRENFEQVSEELDMVRRGVVFLEGRSFFGSLREISPRALSATLELLQEEPSLDPDQVRDRVNQKLPEGDPPLHRRHVEAVLAVYRGELPGR
;
A
#
# COMPACT_ATOMS: atom_id res chain seq x y z
N MET A 1 -63.05 -68.37 -56.15
CA MET A 1 -61.64 -68.11 -55.75
C MET A 1 -61.61 -66.91 -54.79
N SER A 2 -61.82 -67.11 -53.48
CA SER A 2 -61.72 -66.02 -52.48
C SER A 2 -61.47 -66.55 -51.06
N GLY A 3 -60.52 -67.48 -50.91
CA GLY A 3 -60.16 -68.07 -49.59
C GLY A 3 -58.73 -67.78 -49.14
N GLY A 4 -57.84 -67.33 -50.03
CA GLY A 4 -56.40 -67.28 -49.76
C GLY A 4 -55.86 -66.02 -49.08
N LYS A 5 -56.62 -64.91 -49.06
CA LYS A 5 -56.11 -63.61 -48.58
C LYS A 5 -56.26 -63.38 -47.07
N ALA A 6 -57.16 -64.11 -46.40
CA ALA A 6 -57.36 -63.99 -44.96
C ALA A 6 -56.26 -64.69 -44.16
N PHE A 7 -55.79 -65.86 -44.61
CA PHE A 7 -54.78 -66.66 -43.89
C PHE A 7 -53.36 -66.07 -43.92
N TYR A 8 -53.02 -65.29 -44.94
CA TYR A 8 -51.71 -64.65 -45.04
C TYR A 8 -51.55 -63.45 -44.11
N ARG A 9 -52.63 -62.71 -43.83
CA ARG A 9 -52.57 -61.53 -42.94
C ARG A 9 -52.40 -61.89 -41.48
N THR A 10 -53.03 -62.97 -41.02
CA THR A 10 -52.90 -63.45 -39.63
C THR A 10 -51.52 -64.05 -39.36
N ARG A 11 -50.94 -64.79 -40.31
CA ARG A 11 -49.56 -65.30 -40.17
C ARG A 11 -48.51 -64.18 -40.15
N LEU A 12 -48.68 -63.14 -40.96
CA LEU A 12 -47.76 -62.00 -40.99
C LEU A 12 -47.81 -61.21 -39.65
N LEU A 13 -49.00 -60.97 -39.11
CA LEU A 13 -49.16 -60.29 -37.82
C LEU A 13 -48.56 -61.07 -36.65
N ILE A 14 -48.69 -62.40 -36.64
CA ILE A 14 -48.09 -63.25 -35.61
C ILE A 14 -46.55 -63.27 -35.72
N GLN A 15 -45.99 -63.31 -36.95
CA GLN A 15 -44.53 -63.24 -37.13
C GLN A 15 -43.95 -61.88 -36.71
N VAL A 16 -44.62 -60.77 -37.01
CA VAL A 16 -44.17 -59.44 -36.60
C VAL A 16 -44.26 -59.29 -35.07
N ALA A 17 -45.32 -59.79 -34.44
CA ALA A 17 -45.44 -59.79 -32.98
C ALA A 17 -44.37 -60.66 -32.30
N LEU A 18 -44.04 -61.82 -32.88
CA LEU A 18 -43.01 -62.71 -32.35
C LEU A 18 -41.61 -62.08 -32.46
N VAL A 19 -41.29 -61.42 -33.58
CA VAL A 19 -40.02 -60.70 -33.75
C VAL A 19 -39.92 -59.51 -32.80
N PHE A 20 -41.02 -58.79 -32.56
CA PHE A 20 -41.03 -57.67 -31.62
C PHE A 20 -40.87 -58.13 -30.17
N VAL A 21 -41.54 -59.22 -29.77
CA VAL A 21 -41.38 -59.84 -28.44
C VAL A 21 -39.97 -60.41 -28.28
N LEU A 22 -39.39 -61.01 -29.33
CA LEU A 22 -38.02 -61.51 -29.32
C LEU A 22 -36.99 -60.37 -29.28
N GLN A 23 -37.24 -59.24 -29.96
CA GLN A 23 -36.38 -58.05 -29.88
C GLN A 23 -36.46 -57.39 -28.50
N VAL A 24 -37.65 -57.28 -27.90
CA VAL A 24 -37.82 -56.76 -26.54
C VAL A 24 -37.15 -57.69 -25.52
N LEU A 25 -37.34 -59.01 -25.64
CA LEU A 25 -36.65 -59.99 -24.79
C LEU A 25 -35.13 -60.00 -24.99
N LEU A 26 -34.63 -59.78 -26.21
CA LEU A 26 -33.20 -59.67 -26.49
C LEU A 26 -32.60 -58.36 -25.96
N LEU A 27 -33.35 -57.24 -25.99
CA LEU A 27 -32.92 -55.98 -25.38
C LEU A 27 -32.83 -56.10 -23.85
N ASP A 28 -33.81 -56.75 -23.21
CA ASP A 28 -33.76 -57.05 -21.77
C ASP A 28 -32.61 -58.02 -21.43
N HIS A 29 -32.31 -58.99 -22.31
CA HIS A 29 -31.21 -59.94 -22.09
C HIS A 29 -29.83 -59.34 -22.30
N VAL A 30 -29.67 -58.40 -23.25
CA VAL A 30 -28.40 -57.69 -23.47
C VAL A 30 -28.14 -56.69 -22.33
N ALA A 31 -29.17 -55.99 -21.84
CA ALA A 31 -29.07 -55.17 -20.63
C ALA A 31 -28.75 -56.00 -19.37
N ALA A 32 -29.22 -57.25 -19.30
CA ALA A 32 -28.93 -58.17 -18.19
C ALA A 32 -27.57 -58.87 -18.29
N GLN A 33 -26.96 -58.99 -19.48
CA GLN A 33 -25.66 -59.66 -19.65
C GLN A 33 -24.47 -58.74 -19.37
N ASP A 34 -24.59 -57.42 -19.60
CA ASP A 34 -23.54 -56.45 -19.27
C ASP A 34 -23.51 -56.04 -17.78
N THR A 35 -24.54 -56.38 -16.99
CA THR A 35 -24.64 -56.02 -15.56
C THR A 35 -23.99 -57.02 -14.60
N VAL A 36 -23.77 -58.26 -15.02
CA VAL A 36 -23.13 -59.33 -14.21
C VAL A 36 -21.64 -59.09 -13.91
N PRO A 37 -20.78 -58.69 -14.87
CA PRO A 37 -19.38 -58.35 -14.55
C PRO A 37 -19.28 -57.11 -13.65
N LEU A 38 -20.17 -56.14 -13.86
CA LEU A 38 -20.30 -54.92 -13.04
C LEU A 38 -20.58 -55.23 -11.57
N GLN A 39 -21.47 -56.18 -11.30
CA GLN A 39 -21.84 -56.55 -9.94
C GLN A 39 -20.67 -57.18 -9.17
N ARG A 40 -19.86 -58.02 -9.83
CA ARG A 40 -18.67 -58.63 -9.21
C ARG A 40 -17.60 -57.61 -8.85
N GLU A 41 -17.34 -56.64 -9.74
CA GLU A 41 -16.36 -55.58 -9.49
C GLU A 41 -16.77 -54.67 -8.31
N LEU A 42 -18.08 -54.40 -8.18
CA LEU A 42 -18.63 -53.69 -7.03
C LEU A 42 -18.57 -54.51 -5.74
N GLU A 43 -18.87 -55.81 -5.80
CA GLU A 43 -18.78 -56.74 -4.67
C GLU A 43 -17.34 -56.90 -4.15
N ASP A 44 -16.35 -56.99 -5.06
CA ASP A 44 -14.92 -57.05 -4.72
C ASP A 44 -14.45 -55.78 -3.98
N GLN A 45 -15.06 -54.64 -4.27
CA GLN A 45 -14.83 -53.35 -3.59
C GLN A 45 -15.74 -53.16 -2.36
N GLY A 46 -16.47 -54.20 -1.96
CA GLY A 46 -17.28 -54.23 -0.75
C GLY A 46 -18.61 -53.48 -0.86
N TYR A 47 -19.17 -53.37 -2.06
CA TYR A 47 -20.54 -52.90 -2.29
C TYR A 47 -21.49 -54.08 -2.50
N THR A 48 -22.60 -54.07 -1.77
CA THR A 48 -23.72 -54.98 -2.00
C THR A 48 -24.79 -54.25 -2.80
N VAL A 49 -25.18 -54.84 -3.93
CA VAL A 49 -26.29 -54.34 -4.74
C VAL A 49 -27.62 -54.65 -4.04
N ILE A 50 -28.40 -53.62 -3.72
CA ILE A 50 -29.74 -53.77 -3.14
C ILE A 50 -30.77 -53.91 -4.25
N SER A 51 -30.73 -53.01 -5.24
CA SER A 51 -31.65 -53.00 -6.35
C SER A 51 -31.03 -52.33 -7.58
N PHE A 52 -31.41 -52.79 -8.76
CA PHE A 52 -31.27 -52.06 -10.01
C PHE A 52 -32.61 -52.12 -10.73
N GLN A 53 -33.17 -50.98 -11.06
CA GLN A 53 -34.45 -50.86 -11.74
C GLN A 53 -34.31 -49.88 -12.89
N GLN A 54 -35.00 -50.17 -13.99
CA GLN A 54 -35.13 -49.23 -15.10
C GLN A 54 -36.42 -48.44 -14.91
N GLU A 55 -36.29 -47.16 -14.58
CA GLU A 55 -37.39 -46.20 -14.46
C GLU A 55 -37.46 -45.34 -15.73
N GLY A 56 -38.19 -45.83 -16.73
CA GLY A 56 -38.33 -45.16 -18.03
C GLY A 56 -37.00 -45.11 -18.80
N PRO A 57 -36.48 -43.93 -19.19
CA PRO A 57 -35.18 -43.81 -19.85
C PRO A 57 -34.00 -43.82 -18.88
N ARG A 58 -34.23 -44.00 -17.57
CA ARG A 58 -33.20 -43.97 -16.54
C ARG A 58 -33.00 -45.33 -15.90
N VAL A 59 -31.75 -45.66 -15.61
CA VAL A 59 -31.38 -46.78 -14.74
C VAL A 59 -31.12 -46.22 -13.35
N VAL A 60 -31.85 -46.71 -12.36
CA VAL A 60 -31.69 -46.35 -10.95
C VAL A 60 -31.17 -47.58 -10.20
N GLY A 61 -30.06 -47.40 -9.48
CA GLY A 61 -29.43 -48.44 -8.67
C GLY A 61 -29.29 -48.00 -7.22
N GLU A 62 -29.58 -48.90 -6.29
CA GLU A 62 -29.27 -48.71 -4.88
C GLU A 62 -28.20 -49.72 -4.46
N LEU A 63 -27.10 -49.22 -3.93
CA LEU A 63 -26.01 -50.01 -3.37
C LEU A 63 -25.83 -49.69 -1.89
N ARG A 64 -25.30 -50.65 -1.14
CA ARG A 64 -24.83 -50.45 0.22
C ARG A 64 -23.38 -50.87 0.34
N HIS A 65 -22.54 -49.96 0.80
CA HIS A 65 -21.15 -50.29 1.09
C HIS A 65 -21.04 -50.99 2.45
N HIS A 66 -20.03 -51.85 2.63
CA HIS A 66 -19.76 -52.55 3.89
C HIS A 66 -19.52 -51.61 5.08
N GLN A 67 -19.08 -50.36 4.83
CA GLN A 67 -19.00 -49.29 5.84
C GLN A 67 -20.36 -48.69 6.22
N ASN A 68 -21.46 -49.33 5.80
CA ASN A 68 -22.85 -49.02 6.14
C ASN A 68 -23.34 -47.65 5.65
N PHE A 69 -22.87 -47.21 4.48
CA PHE A 69 -23.44 -46.06 3.77
C PHE A 69 -24.18 -46.50 2.50
N SER A 70 -25.21 -45.73 2.13
CA SER A 70 -26.01 -45.97 0.93
C SER A 70 -25.47 -45.19 -0.26
N VAL A 71 -25.39 -45.83 -1.42
CA VAL A 71 -25.12 -45.17 -2.70
C VAL A 71 -26.35 -45.30 -3.57
N SER A 72 -26.90 -44.19 -4.04
CA SER A 72 -27.95 -44.19 -5.06
C SER A 72 -27.35 -43.72 -6.38
N ILE A 73 -27.47 -44.53 -7.42
CA ILE A 73 -26.97 -44.24 -8.76
C ILE A 73 -28.17 -43.99 -9.67
N SER A 74 -28.12 -42.92 -10.47
CA SER A 74 -29.08 -42.67 -11.54
C SER A 74 -28.32 -42.39 -12.84
N SER A 75 -28.60 -43.13 -13.90
CA SER A 75 -27.98 -42.92 -15.21
C SER A 75 -29.03 -42.82 -16.31
N THR A 76 -28.85 -41.88 -17.24
CA THR A 76 -29.67 -41.79 -18.48
C THR A 76 -29.06 -42.56 -19.66
N THR A 77 -27.78 -42.91 -19.59
CA THR A 77 -27.02 -43.51 -20.70
C THR A 77 -26.53 -44.93 -20.41
N GLY A 78 -26.86 -45.48 -19.24
CA GLY A 78 -26.34 -46.75 -18.74
C GLY A 78 -25.12 -46.57 -17.84
N LEU A 79 -24.70 -47.65 -17.18
CA LEU A 79 -23.50 -47.68 -16.34
C LEU A 79 -22.50 -48.64 -16.97
N GLY A 80 -21.44 -48.10 -17.56
CA GLY A 80 -20.35 -48.90 -18.11
C GLY A 80 -19.22 -49.10 -17.10
N PRO A 81 -18.21 -49.91 -17.47
CA PRO A 81 -17.01 -50.11 -16.65
C PRO A 81 -16.23 -48.81 -16.38
N GLU A 82 -16.22 -47.88 -17.35
CA GLU A 82 -15.52 -46.60 -17.18
C GLU A 82 -16.15 -45.73 -16.08
N GLU A 83 -17.48 -45.63 -16.05
CA GLU A 83 -18.19 -44.83 -15.06
C GLU A 83 -18.00 -45.40 -13.65
N ILE A 84 -17.97 -46.72 -13.51
CA ILE A 84 -17.67 -47.38 -12.23
C ILE A 84 -16.23 -47.17 -11.82
N GLY A 85 -15.27 -47.34 -12.74
CA GLY A 85 -13.87 -47.05 -12.45
C GLY A 85 -13.67 -45.63 -11.93
N ARG A 86 -14.35 -44.65 -12.53
CA ARG A 86 -14.33 -43.24 -12.05
C ARG A 86 -15.00 -43.09 -10.69
N PHE A 87 -16.13 -43.75 -10.45
CA PHE A 87 -16.77 -43.75 -9.14
C PHE A 87 -15.88 -44.35 -8.06
N LEU A 88 -15.18 -45.46 -8.34
CA LEU A 88 -14.24 -46.09 -7.41
C LEU A 88 -13.05 -45.18 -7.10
N GLN A 89 -12.51 -44.47 -8.10
CA GLN A 89 -11.47 -43.44 -7.87
C GLN A 89 -11.95 -42.33 -6.94
N LEU A 90 -13.20 -41.86 -7.13
CA LEU A 90 -13.79 -40.88 -6.22
C LEU A 90 -13.95 -41.47 -4.81
N HIS A 91 -14.42 -42.71 -4.69
CA HIS A 91 -14.56 -43.37 -3.40
C HIS A 91 -13.22 -43.48 -2.66
N GLU A 92 -12.15 -43.88 -3.34
CA GLU A 92 -10.80 -43.94 -2.76
C GLU A 92 -10.35 -42.55 -2.26
N PHE A 93 -10.59 -41.50 -3.04
CA PHE A 93 -10.32 -40.13 -2.62
C PHE A 93 -11.11 -39.74 -1.36
N LEU A 94 -12.41 -40.05 -1.32
CA LEU A 94 -13.27 -39.74 -0.19
C LEU A 94 -12.86 -40.52 1.06
N ALA A 95 -12.45 -41.78 0.91
CA ALA A 95 -11.93 -42.59 2.00
C ALA A 95 -10.58 -42.07 2.53
N ALA A 96 -9.79 -41.42 1.68
CA ALA A 96 -8.55 -40.77 2.06
C ALA A 96 -8.73 -39.38 2.71
N LEU A 97 -9.96 -38.85 2.78
CA LEU A 97 -10.22 -37.58 3.45
C LEU A 97 -10.15 -37.75 4.98
N PRO A 98 -9.26 -37.01 5.68
CA PRO A 98 -9.13 -37.10 7.13
C PRO A 98 -10.45 -36.86 7.84
N GLY A 99 -10.84 -37.78 8.72
CA GLY A 99 -12.01 -37.63 9.58
C GLY A 99 -13.37 -37.55 8.87
N LEU A 100 -13.43 -37.82 7.56
CA LEU A 100 -14.68 -37.91 6.81
C LEU A 100 -15.26 -39.32 6.97
N GLN A 101 -16.48 -39.40 7.49
CA GLN A 101 -17.30 -40.61 7.39
C GLN A 101 -18.43 -40.40 6.39
N ILE A 102 -18.42 -41.17 5.31
CA ILE A 102 -19.44 -41.09 4.26
C ILE A 102 -20.77 -41.59 4.83
N GLY A 103 -21.84 -40.79 4.67
CA GLY A 103 -23.20 -41.18 5.09
C GLY A 103 -24.06 -41.62 3.91
N ARG A 104 -24.07 -40.83 2.85
CA ARG A 104 -24.80 -41.14 1.61
C ARG A 104 -24.07 -40.56 0.41
N VAL A 105 -24.03 -41.32 -0.68
CA VAL A 105 -23.56 -40.84 -1.98
C VAL A 105 -24.68 -40.91 -2.99
N ARG A 106 -24.86 -39.84 -3.76
CA ARG A 106 -25.80 -39.78 -4.89
C ARG A 106 -25.00 -39.57 -6.16
N LEU A 107 -24.97 -40.57 -7.03
CA LEU A 107 -24.28 -40.52 -8.31
C LEU A 107 -25.29 -40.29 -9.42
N SER A 108 -25.09 -39.25 -10.23
CA SER A 108 -25.85 -39.01 -11.46
C SER A 108 -24.91 -39.06 -12.66
N VAL A 109 -25.23 -39.91 -13.63
CA VAL A 109 -24.46 -40.07 -14.86
C VAL A 109 -25.32 -39.57 -16.03
N GLU A 110 -24.82 -38.55 -16.72
CA GLU A 110 -25.48 -37.92 -17.86
C GLU A 110 -24.47 -37.79 -19.01
N GLY A 111 -24.50 -38.75 -19.93
CA GLY A 111 -23.51 -38.82 -21.02
C GLY A 111 -22.11 -39.02 -20.46
N ARG A 112 -21.19 -38.07 -20.72
CA ARG A 112 -19.80 -38.14 -20.22
C ARG A 112 -19.62 -37.50 -18.84
N ARG A 113 -20.66 -36.81 -18.34
CA ARG A 113 -20.60 -36.08 -17.07
C ARG A 113 -21.08 -36.96 -15.93
N ILE A 114 -20.24 -37.09 -14.89
CA ILE A 114 -20.60 -37.78 -13.65
C ILE A 114 -20.69 -36.75 -12.54
N THR A 115 -21.82 -36.68 -11.84
CA THR A 115 -22.02 -35.81 -10.69
C THR A 115 -22.24 -36.66 -9.44
N ALA A 116 -21.39 -36.51 -8.44
CA ALA A 116 -21.49 -37.20 -7.16
C ALA A 116 -21.80 -36.21 -6.03
N GLY A 117 -22.97 -36.34 -5.41
CA GLY A 117 -23.32 -35.64 -4.16
C GLY A 117 -23.01 -36.52 -2.96
N VAL A 118 -22.10 -36.09 -2.10
CA VAL A 118 -21.65 -36.81 -0.90
C VAL A 118 -22.15 -36.09 0.32
N VAL A 119 -23.01 -36.76 1.11
CA VAL A 119 -23.47 -36.25 2.39
C VAL A 119 -22.71 -36.98 3.49
N PRO A 120 -21.88 -36.27 4.28
CA PRO A 120 -21.14 -36.88 5.37
C PRO A 120 -22.08 -37.28 6.51
N ARG A 121 -21.80 -38.42 7.14
CA ARG A 121 -22.37 -38.80 8.43
C ARG A 121 -21.68 -38.03 9.55
N GLU A 122 -20.36 -37.89 9.43
CA GLU A 122 -19.48 -37.19 10.37
C GLU A 122 -18.32 -36.58 9.57
N TYR A 123 -17.86 -35.39 9.95
CA TYR A 123 -16.68 -34.80 9.33
C TYR A 123 -15.82 -34.08 10.38
N LEU A 124 -15.00 -34.87 11.10
CA LEU A 124 -14.18 -34.39 12.21
C LEU A 124 -12.78 -34.00 11.73
N LEU A 125 -12.49 -32.71 11.67
CA LEU A 125 -11.14 -32.21 11.43
C LEU A 125 -10.66 -31.50 12.69
N GLN A 126 -9.45 -31.84 13.16
CA GLN A 126 -8.82 -31.19 14.32
C GLN A 126 -9.72 -31.14 15.58
N GLY A 127 -10.62 -32.12 15.75
CA GLY A 127 -11.55 -32.20 16.87
C GLY A 127 -12.84 -31.38 16.73
N VAL A 128 -13.06 -30.70 15.60
CA VAL A 128 -14.28 -29.93 15.30
C VAL A 128 -15.11 -30.67 14.24
N ASP A 129 -16.43 -30.79 14.46
CA ASP A 129 -17.35 -31.37 13.46
C ASP A 129 -17.74 -30.30 12.44
N TYR A 130 -17.39 -30.54 11.18
CA TYR A 130 -17.65 -29.63 10.06
C TYR A 130 -18.97 -29.92 9.34
N ARG A 131 -19.67 -31.00 9.69
CA ARG A 131 -20.97 -31.35 9.10
C ARG A 131 -22.03 -30.24 9.24
N PRO A 132 -22.16 -29.50 10.36
CA PRO A 132 -23.15 -28.43 10.47
C PRO A 132 -22.98 -27.32 9.43
N TYR A 133 -21.75 -27.10 8.98
CA TYR A 133 -21.44 -26.10 7.95
C TYR A 133 -21.72 -26.60 6.52
N LEU A 134 -22.05 -27.89 6.32
CA LEU A 134 -22.25 -28.53 5.01
C LEU A 134 -23.71 -29.00 4.79
N PRO A 135 -24.72 -28.10 4.73
CA PRO A 135 -26.12 -28.50 4.67
C PRO A 135 -26.49 -29.28 3.40
N GLY A 136 -25.82 -29.00 2.27
CA GLY A 136 -26.04 -29.71 1.00
C GLY A 136 -25.08 -30.88 0.77
N GLY A 137 -24.18 -31.16 1.70
CA GLY A 137 -23.04 -32.04 1.48
C GLY A 137 -22.01 -31.45 0.51
N MET A 138 -21.16 -32.32 -0.01
CA MET A 138 -20.12 -32.01 -0.98
C MET A 138 -20.55 -32.49 -2.36
N ARG A 139 -20.33 -31.68 -3.39
CA ARG A 139 -20.65 -32.05 -4.78
C ARG A 139 -19.36 -32.13 -5.58
N PHE A 140 -19.16 -33.28 -6.21
CA PHE A 140 -18.05 -33.57 -7.11
C PHE A 140 -18.59 -33.76 -8.51
N VAL A 141 -17.90 -33.23 -9.51
CA VAL A 141 -18.28 -33.30 -10.92
C VAL A 141 -17.08 -33.75 -11.73
N PHE A 142 -17.28 -34.77 -12.55
CA PHE A 142 -16.32 -35.25 -13.54
C PHE A 142 -16.85 -34.91 -14.93
N GLU A 143 -16.04 -34.22 -15.73
CA GLU A 143 -16.25 -34.06 -17.18
C GLU A 143 -15.00 -34.57 -17.91
N ASP A 144 -13.88 -33.86 -17.75
CA ASP A 144 -12.55 -34.32 -18.19
C ASP A 144 -11.64 -34.65 -16.99
N SER A 145 -11.89 -34.00 -15.85
CA SER A 145 -11.22 -34.23 -14.58
C SER A 145 -12.21 -34.04 -13.44
N TRP A 146 -11.92 -34.61 -12.27
CA TRP A 146 -12.74 -34.35 -11.10
C TRP A 146 -12.58 -32.91 -10.63
N SER A 147 -13.71 -32.29 -10.33
CA SER A 147 -13.83 -30.98 -9.71
C SER A 147 -14.81 -31.07 -8.54
N TYR A 148 -14.73 -30.13 -7.61
CA TYR A 148 -15.69 -29.99 -6.53
C TYR A 148 -16.31 -28.60 -6.58
N ASP A 149 -17.58 -28.52 -6.17
CA ASP A 149 -18.32 -27.27 -6.10
C ASP A 149 -19.48 -27.40 -5.10
N PHE A 150 -19.21 -27.05 -3.86
CA PHE A 150 -20.19 -27.09 -2.77
C PHE A 150 -20.20 -25.80 -1.97
N ARG A 151 -21.19 -25.67 -1.09
CA ARG A 151 -21.36 -24.49 -0.25
C ARG A 151 -21.16 -24.83 1.21
N LEU A 152 -20.45 -23.96 1.90
CA LEU A 152 -20.36 -23.92 3.35
C LEU A 152 -21.26 -22.80 3.87
N MET A 153 -22.02 -23.08 4.93
CA MET A 153 -22.81 -22.10 5.65
C MET A 153 -22.14 -21.85 6.99
N VAL A 154 -21.56 -20.66 7.18
CA VAL A 154 -20.86 -20.27 8.41
C VAL A 154 -21.51 -18.98 8.89
N GLU A 155 -22.23 -19.05 10.02
CA GLU A 155 -23.06 -17.94 10.52
C GLU A 155 -24.04 -17.45 9.44
N ASN A 156 -23.86 -16.21 8.96
CA ASN A 156 -24.67 -15.59 7.90
C ASN A 156 -24.01 -15.64 6.52
N PHE A 157 -22.85 -16.30 6.38
CA PHE A 157 -22.11 -16.39 5.13
C PHE A 157 -22.40 -17.71 4.39
N SER A 158 -22.70 -17.61 3.10
CA SER A 158 -22.77 -18.74 2.17
C SER A 158 -21.49 -18.75 1.31
N LEU A 159 -20.49 -19.50 1.74
CA LEU A 159 -19.19 -19.60 1.06
C LEU A 159 -19.23 -20.69 0.00
N ARG A 160 -18.83 -20.37 -1.24
CA ARG A 160 -18.69 -21.36 -2.30
C ARG A 160 -17.26 -21.91 -2.32
N ILE A 161 -17.13 -23.21 -2.15
CA ILE A 161 -15.86 -23.94 -2.24
C ILE A 161 -15.86 -24.64 -3.58
N HIS A 162 -15.04 -24.15 -4.51
CA HIS A 162 -14.90 -24.73 -5.84
C HIS A 162 -13.43 -24.88 -6.25
N GLY A 163 -13.17 -25.85 -7.12
CA GLY A 163 -11.84 -26.11 -7.64
C GLY A 163 -11.76 -27.42 -8.40
N GLN A 164 -10.64 -27.61 -9.11
CA GLN A 164 -10.28 -28.93 -9.65
C GLN A 164 -9.64 -29.78 -8.56
N PHE A 165 -9.63 -31.10 -8.76
CA PHE A 165 -9.15 -32.07 -7.78
C PHE A 165 -7.77 -31.70 -7.26
N LEU A 166 -7.71 -31.50 -5.94
CA LEU A 166 -6.52 -31.30 -5.14
C LEU A 166 -6.37 -32.52 -4.23
N THR A 167 -5.21 -32.72 -3.61
CA THR A 167 -5.01 -33.80 -2.65
C THR A 167 -6.06 -33.75 -1.51
N PRO A 168 -6.45 -34.88 -0.89
CA PRO A 168 -7.43 -34.91 0.21
C PRO A 168 -7.12 -33.90 1.33
N ARG A 169 -5.83 -33.73 1.62
CA ARG A 169 -5.32 -32.76 2.60
C ARG A 169 -5.67 -31.32 2.24
N GLN A 170 -5.43 -30.90 1.00
CA GLN A 170 -5.71 -29.54 0.55
C GLN A 170 -7.21 -29.21 0.57
N LEU A 171 -8.08 -30.17 0.25
CA LEU A 171 -9.53 -29.97 0.39
C LEU A 171 -9.90 -29.73 1.86
N SER A 172 -9.33 -30.52 2.78
CA SER A 172 -9.55 -30.39 4.21
C SER A 172 -9.07 -29.03 4.72
N GLU A 173 -7.87 -28.60 4.33
CA GLU A 173 -7.30 -27.28 4.67
C GLU A 173 -8.17 -26.13 4.15
N ARG A 174 -8.75 -26.25 2.94
CA ARG A 174 -9.68 -25.24 2.40
C ARG A 174 -10.98 -25.17 3.19
N VAL A 175 -11.56 -26.31 3.57
CA VAL A 175 -12.77 -26.34 4.40
C VAL A 175 -12.49 -25.71 5.77
N VAL A 176 -11.38 -26.09 6.41
CA VAL A 176 -10.95 -25.54 7.70
C VAL A 176 -10.77 -24.03 7.60
N GLY A 177 -9.98 -23.53 6.63
CA GLY A 177 -9.73 -22.11 6.46
C GLY A 177 -10.99 -21.29 6.16
N ALA A 178 -11.95 -21.86 5.41
CA ALA A 178 -13.21 -21.22 5.11
C ALA A 178 -14.13 -21.07 6.33
N VAL A 179 -14.08 -22.04 7.27
CA VAL A 179 -14.90 -22.00 8.50
C VAL A 179 -14.24 -21.19 9.61
N GLU A 180 -12.93 -21.33 9.78
CA GLU A 180 -12.20 -20.61 10.85
C GLU A 180 -12.06 -19.11 10.57
N ASN A 181 -11.90 -18.73 9.30
CA ASN A 181 -11.77 -17.33 8.90
C ASN A 181 -12.61 -17.04 7.65
N PRO A 182 -13.95 -17.03 7.75
CA PRO A 182 -14.84 -16.86 6.59
C PRO A 182 -14.57 -15.53 5.88
N ALA A 183 -14.34 -14.45 6.63
CA ALA A 183 -13.98 -13.15 6.08
C ALA A 183 -12.62 -13.18 5.36
N GLY A 184 -11.61 -13.86 5.89
CA GLY A 184 -10.32 -14.06 5.22
C GLY A 184 -10.44 -14.88 3.94
N TYR A 185 -11.24 -15.94 3.98
CA TYR A 185 -11.50 -16.80 2.83
C TYR A 185 -12.15 -16.01 1.68
N ILE A 186 -13.26 -15.29 1.96
CA ILE A 186 -13.94 -14.43 0.96
C ILE A 186 -12.94 -13.47 0.30
N ARG A 187 -12.10 -12.80 1.11
CA ARG A 187 -11.09 -11.85 0.62
C ARG A 187 -10.08 -12.49 -0.33
N SER A 188 -9.68 -13.72 -0.07
CA SER A 188 -8.71 -14.45 -0.91
C SER A 188 -9.33 -15.13 -2.14
N SER A 189 -10.64 -15.43 -2.09
CA SER A 189 -11.34 -16.21 -3.10
C SER A 189 -12.18 -15.39 -4.07
N ASP A 190 -12.49 -14.12 -3.76
CA ASP A 190 -13.33 -13.24 -4.59
C ASP A 190 -12.49 -12.20 -5.36
N PRO A 191 -12.30 -12.35 -6.69
CA PRO A 191 -11.60 -11.39 -7.52
C PRO A 191 -12.24 -10.00 -7.53
N TYR A 192 -13.57 -9.91 -7.37
CA TYR A 192 -14.30 -8.64 -7.40
C TYR A 192 -14.09 -7.85 -6.11
N TYR A 193 -14.12 -8.52 -4.96
CA TYR A 193 -13.75 -7.90 -3.69
C TYR A 193 -12.31 -7.37 -3.71
N LEU A 194 -11.37 -8.13 -4.28
CA LEU A 194 -9.97 -7.70 -4.44
C LEU A 194 -9.86 -6.46 -5.34
N ALA A 195 -10.54 -6.46 -6.48
CA ALA A 195 -10.58 -5.31 -7.38
C ALA A 195 -11.17 -4.06 -6.70
N GLN A 196 -12.29 -4.20 -6.00
CA GLN A 196 -12.94 -3.09 -5.28
C GLN A 196 -12.04 -2.54 -4.16
N ARG A 197 -11.32 -3.41 -3.44
CA ARG A 197 -10.39 -2.99 -2.39
C ARG A 197 -9.18 -2.24 -2.97
N LEU A 198 -8.65 -2.71 -4.10
CA LEU A 198 -7.55 -2.04 -4.81
C LEU A 198 -7.98 -0.65 -5.29
N GLU A 199 -9.18 -0.53 -5.86
CA GLU A 199 -9.74 0.75 -6.30
C GLU A 199 -9.93 1.71 -5.12
N GLN A 200 -10.43 1.22 -3.97
CA GLN A 200 -10.56 2.04 -2.78
C GLN A 200 -9.19 2.53 -2.28
N GLN A 201 -8.18 1.65 -2.25
CA GLN A 201 -6.82 2.04 -1.84
C GLN A 201 -6.20 3.07 -2.78
N GLN A 202 -6.44 2.97 -4.09
CA GLN A 202 -5.99 3.98 -5.05
C GLN A 202 -6.64 5.34 -4.76
N ARG A 203 -7.95 5.37 -4.51
CA ARG A 203 -8.66 6.61 -4.14
C ARG A 203 -8.13 7.23 -2.84
N ASP A 204 -7.86 6.41 -1.84
CA ASP A 204 -7.32 6.89 -0.56
C ASP A 204 -5.90 7.46 -0.73
N MET A 205 -5.08 6.85 -1.60
CA MET A 205 -3.74 7.37 -1.94
C MET A 205 -3.82 8.71 -2.67
N GLU A 206 -4.71 8.84 -3.66
CA GLU A 206 -4.91 10.10 -4.39
C GLU A 206 -5.36 11.22 -3.45
N ALA A 207 -6.28 10.93 -2.52
CA ALA A 207 -6.73 11.89 -1.52
C ALA A 207 -5.59 12.32 -0.58
N LEU A 208 -4.74 11.38 -0.16
CA LEU A 208 -3.59 11.66 0.69
C LEU A 208 -2.54 12.51 -0.04
N GLU A 209 -2.25 12.21 -1.30
CA GLU A 209 -1.33 13.00 -2.13
C GLU A 209 -1.80 14.45 -2.28
N GLU A 210 -3.10 14.66 -2.52
CA GLU A 210 -3.64 16.00 -2.65
C GLU A 210 -3.61 16.76 -1.31
N ALA A 211 -3.97 16.10 -0.20
CA ALA A 211 -3.85 16.68 1.13
C ALA A 211 -2.40 17.09 1.45
N LEU A 212 -1.42 16.25 1.10
CA LEU A 212 0.00 16.55 1.27
C LEU A 212 0.44 17.74 0.41
N ARG A 213 -0.01 17.84 -0.83
CA ARG A 213 0.28 18.99 -1.71
C ARG A 213 -0.27 20.29 -1.16
N VAL A 214 -1.49 20.28 -0.62
CA VAL A 214 -2.10 21.47 0.02
C VAL A 214 -1.29 21.88 1.25
N ALA A 215 -0.98 20.92 2.14
CA ALA A 215 -0.19 21.18 3.34
C ALA A 215 1.21 21.74 3.01
N LEU A 216 1.89 21.18 2.00
CA LEU A 216 3.21 21.65 1.57
C LEU A 216 3.15 23.08 1.02
N ARG A 217 2.11 23.43 0.24
CA ARG A 217 1.90 24.79 -0.26
C ARG A 217 1.67 25.78 0.88
N GLU A 218 0.89 25.39 1.87
CA GLU A 218 0.63 26.23 3.06
C GLU A 218 1.90 26.43 3.88
N GLN A 219 2.65 25.37 4.16
CA GLN A 219 3.95 25.46 4.84
C GLN A 219 4.93 26.35 4.07
N THR A 220 4.98 26.23 2.74
CA THR A 220 5.86 27.06 1.90
C THR A 220 5.46 28.53 1.97
N ARG A 221 4.15 28.84 2.00
CA ARG A 221 3.66 30.22 2.19
C ARG A 221 4.08 30.77 3.54
N LEU A 222 3.83 30.02 4.63
CA LEU A 222 4.20 30.42 5.99
C LEU A 222 5.70 30.66 6.13
N MET A 223 6.54 29.78 5.59
CA MET A 223 7.99 29.93 5.60
C MET A 223 8.45 31.16 4.82
N LYS A 224 7.81 31.45 3.69
CA LYS A 224 8.11 32.65 2.89
C LYS A 224 7.73 33.92 3.64
N ASP A 225 6.57 33.94 4.28
CA ASP A 225 6.09 35.10 5.05
C ASP A 225 6.97 35.33 6.29
N GLN A 226 7.35 34.26 7.00
CA GLN A 226 8.29 34.34 8.12
C GLN A 226 9.66 34.88 7.67
N ARG A 227 10.16 34.42 6.53
CA ARG A 227 11.43 34.90 5.98
C ARG A 227 11.36 36.38 5.62
N LEU A 228 10.29 36.82 4.98
CA LEU A 228 10.08 38.24 4.65
C LEU A 228 10.01 39.10 5.91
N ALA A 229 9.28 38.65 6.94
CA ALA A 229 9.20 39.36 8.22
C ALA A 229 10.55 39.39 8.97
N GLN A 230 11.33 38.31 8.89
CA GLN A 230 12.66 38.26 9.48
C GLN A 230 13.64 39.18 8.74
N GLU A 231 13.60 39.19 7.39
CA GLU A 231 14.41 40.09 6.56
C GLU A 231 14.07 41.56 6.85
N SER A 232 12.79 41.91 6.97
CA SER A 232 12.38 43.28 7.32
C SER A 232 12.83 43.68 8.73
N ALA A 233 12.69 42.78 9.71
CA ALA A 233 13.11 43.05 11.09
C ALA A 233 14.63 43.20 11.22
N LEU A 234 15.41 42.46 10.41
CA LEU A 234 16.86 42.61 10.33
C LEU A 234 17.25 43.94 9.66
N ALA A 235 16.55 44.35 8.61
CA ALA A 235 16.79 45.63 7.95
C ALA A 235 16.52 46.81 8.90
N GLU A 236 15.41 46.78 9.64
CA GLU A 236 15.06 47.79 10.65
C GLU A 236 16.13 47.86 11.76
N ARG A 237 16.56 46.71 12.28
CA ARG A 237 17.66 46.67 13.28
C ARG A 237 18.98 47.20 12.74
N ALA A 238 19.31 46.93 11.48
CA ALA A 238 20.53 47.43 10.87
C ALA A 238 20.48 48.96 10.70
N GLU A 239 19.32 49.50 10.35
CA GLU A 239 19.09 50.95 10.27
C GLU A 239 19.19 51.62 11.65
N ASP A 240 18.56 51.04 12.67
CA ASP A 240 18.66 51.51 14.05
C ASP A 240 20.11 51.49 14.57
N LEU A 241 20.84 50.39 14.34
CA LEU A 241 22.26 50.30 14.71
C LEU A 241 23.11 51.34 13.99
N SER A 242 22.83 51.59 12.71
CA SER A 242 23.55 52.59 11.92
C SER A 242 23.28 54.00 12.43
N ARG A 243 22.04 54.30 12.85
CA ARG A 243 21.68 55.58 13.48
C ARG A 243 22.42 55.77 14.80
N VAL A 244 22.35 54.78 15.71
CA VAL A 244 23.05 54.83 17.00
C VAL A 244 24.57 54.95 16.82
N PHE A 245 25.15 54.23 15.87
CA PHE A 245 26.58 54.32 15.59
C PHE A 245 26.96 55.72 15.10
N ARG A 246 26.15 56.35 14.23
CA ARG A 246 26.39 57.71 13.74
C ARG A 246 26.31 58.73 14.86
N GLU A 247 25.27 58.67 15.69
CA GLU A 247 25.08 59.56 16.85
C GLU A 247 26.26 59.44 17.83
N ASN A 248 26.66 58.21 18.16
CA ASN A 248 27.82 57.97 19.05
C ASN A 248 29.13 58.44 18.41
N PHE A 249 29.30 58.24 17.10
CA PHE A 249 30.51 58.69 16.40
C PHE A 249 30.63 60.20 16.38
N GLU A 250 29.51 60.92 16.16
CA GLU A 250 29.46 62.38 16.25
C GLU A 250 29.85 62.84 17.66
N GLN A 251 29.28 62.25 18.70
CA GLN A 251 29.62 62.59 20.09
C GLN A 251 31.10 62.33 20.42
N VAL A 252 31.64 61.17 20.02
CA VAL A 252 33.07 60.85 20.25
C VAL A 252 33.98 61.80 19.47
N SER A 253 33.60 62.17 18.25
CA SER A 253 34.34 63.15 17.44
C SER A 253 34.39 64.51 18.15
N GLU A 254 33.26 64.98 18.69
CA GLU A 254 33.19 66.23 19.46
C GLU A 254 34.05 66.18 20.73
N GLU A 255 34.00 65.07 21.48
CA GLU A 255 34.82 64.86 22.67
C GLU A 255 36.32 64.83 22.33
N LEU A 256 36.72 64.15 21.25
CA LEU A 256 38.10 64.11 20.78
C LEU A 256 38.59 65.49 20.37
N ASP A 257 37.77 66.28 19.68
CA ASP A 257 38.13 67.65 19.30
C ASP A 257 38.25 68.58 20.52
N MET A 258 37.44 68.36 21.56
CA MET A 258 37.61 69.04 22.84
C MET A 258 38.92 68.64 23.52
N VAL A 259 39.25 67.35 23.57
CA VAL A 259 40.51 66.85 24.17
C VAL A 259 41.72 67.39 23.40
N ARG A 260 41.70 67.33 22.06
CA ARG A 260 42.77 67.88 21.21
C ARG A 260 43.00 69.36 21.51
N ARG A 261 41.93 70.16 21.56
CA ARG A 261 42.01 71.58 21.95
C ARG A 261 42.61 71.77 23.35
N GLY A 262 42.19 70.97 24.32
CA GLY A 262 42.71 71.01 25.69
C GLY A 262 44.20 70.70 25.78
N VAL A 263 44.68 69.67 25.07
CA VAL A 263 46.11 69.31 25.08
C VAL A 263 46.95 70.39 24.43
N VAL A 264 46.52 70.90 23.26
CA VAL A 264 47.24 71.97 22.57
C VAL A 264 47.28 73.25 23.42
N PHE A 265 46.19 73.57 24.13
CA PHE A 265 46.15 74.69 25.07
C PHE A 265 47.13 74.53 26.25
N LEU A 266 47.28 73.31 26.79
CA LEU A 266 48.21 73.02 27.88
C LEU A 266 49.68 73.07 27.45
N GLU A 267 50.03 72.48 26.31
CA GLU A 267 51.38 72.47 25.74
C GLU A 267 51.80 73.85 25.19
N GLY A 268 50.83 74.69 24.79
CA GLY A 268 51.07 76.08 24.38
C GLY A 268 51.52 77.03 25.50
N ARG A 269 51.55 76.58 26.77
CA ARG A 269 51.97 77.40 27.91
C ARG A 269 53.49 77.61 27.94
N SER A 270 53.92 78.87 27.92
CA SER A 270 55.30 79.26 28.27
C SER A 270 55.39 79.53 29.77
N PHE A 271 56.47 79.09 30.43
CA PHE A 271 56.71 79.22 31.89
C PHE A 271 56.64 80.67 32.43
N PHE A 272 56.68 81.69 31.55
CA PHE A 272 56.62 83.12 31.90
C PHE A 272 55.77 83.98 30.94
N GLY A 273 54.85 83.42 30.15
CA GLY A 273 54.09 84.16 29.12
C GLY A 273 52.56 84.05 29.26
N SER A 274 51.82 85.09 28.84
CA SER A 274 50.36 85.06 28.79
C SER A 274 49.85 84.01 27.79
N LEU A 275 48.77 83.32 28.17
CA LEU A 275 48.07 82.34 27.35
C LEU A 275 47.56 83.00 26.06
N ARG A 276 48.00 82.51 24.91
CA ARG A 276 47.38 82.83 23.61
C ARG A 276 46.60 81.62 23.16
N GLU A 277 45.29 81.78 23.10
CA GLU A 277 44.39 80.77 22.57
C GLU A 277 44.64 80.60 21.06
N ILE A 278 44.70 79.36 20.60
CA ILE A 278 44.78 79.05 19.17
C ILE A 278 43.36 79.11 18.62
N SER A 279 43.16 79.85 17.53
CA SER A 279 41.85 79.92 16.92
C SER A 279 41.42 78.52 16.44
N PRO A 280 40.15 78.12 16.64
CA PRO A 280 39.66 76.83 16.18
C PRO A 280 39.91 76.59 14.69
N ARG A 281 39.82 77.65 13.87
CA ARG A 281 40.10 77.60 12.44
C ARG A 281 41.57 77.31 12.13
N ALA A 282 42.50 77.92 12.86
CA ALA A 282 43.92 77.64 12.69
C ALA A 282 44.26 76.21 13.10
N LEU A 283 43.65 75.69 14.17
CA LEU A 283 43.82 74.30 14.59
C LEU A 283 43.27 73.32 13.53
N SER A 284 42.05 73.53 13.04
CA SER A 284 41.44 72.71 11.98
C SER A 284 42.27 72.71 10.70
N ALA A 285 42.67 73.89 10.21
CA ALA A 285 43.50 74.01 9.02
C ALA A 285 44.88 73.34 9.18
N THR A 286 45.43 73.35 10.41
CA THR A 286 46.67 72.65 10.74
C THR A 286 46.49 71.14 10.64
N LEU A 287 45.41 70.60 11.22
CA LEU A 287 45.13 69.17 11.20
C LEU A 287 44.80 68.66 9.79
N GLU A 288 44.01 69.41 9.00
CA GLU A 288 43.73 69.10 7.59
C GLU A 288 45.02 69.02 6.77
N LEU A 289 45.89 70.02 6.91
CA LEU A 289 47.18 70.05 6.21
C LEU A 289 48.07 68.86 6.59
N LEU A 290 48.03 68.43 7.86
CA LEU A 290 48.80 67.27 8.35
C LEU A 290 48.20 65.92 7.96
N GLN A 291 46.91 65.85 7.64
CA GLN A 291 46.30 64.66 7.03
C GLN A 291 46.78 64.48 5.59
N GLU A 292 46.89 65.57 4.83
CA GLU A 292 47.37 65.56 3.45
C GLU A 292 48.89 65.34 3.37
N GLU A 293 49.67 66.04 4.21
CA GLU A 293 51.14 66.01 4.22
C GLU A 293 51.69 65.80 5.65
N PRO A 294 51.73 64.55 6.16
CA PRO A 294 52.09 64.26 7.56
C PRO A 294 53.54 64.59 7.95
N SER A 295 54.44 64.73 6.96
CA SER A 295 55.89 64.87 7.15
C SER A 295 56.38 66.32 7.24
N LEU A 296 55.49 67.31 7.13
CA LEU A 296 55.87 68.72 7.17
C LEU A 296 56.55 69.11 8.47
N ASP A 297 57.55 70.00 8.39
CA ASP A 297 58.20 70.55 9.58
C ASP A 297 57.33 71.64 10.24
N PRO A 298 57.56 71.98 11.53
CA PRO A 298 56.73 72.94 12.25
C PRO A 298 56.68 74.35 11.62
N ASP A 299 57.75 74.78 10.95
CA ASP A 299 57.80 76.10 10.32
C ASP A 299 57.01 76.10 8.99
N GLN A 300 57.11 75.02 8.21
CA GLN A 300 56.34 74.82 6.98
C GLN A 300 54.84 74.79 7.24
N VAL A 301 54.41 74.03 8.26
CA VAL A 301 53.00 73.95 8.66
C VAL A 301 52.51 75.33 9.12
N ARG A 302 53.28 76.02 9.98
CA ARG A 302 52.95 77.38 10.44
C ARG A 302 52.71 78.32 9.27
N ASP A 303 53.64 78.36 8.33
CA ASP A 303 53.63 79.35 7.25
C ASP A 303 52.49 79.06 6.27
N ARG A 304 52.25 77.79 5.93
CA ARG A 304 51.14 77.40 5.05
C ARG A 304 49.77 77.64 5.68
N VAL A 305 49.61 77.36 6.98
CA VAL A 305 48.35 77.61 7.69
C VAL A 305 48.10 79.12 7.78
N ASN A 306 49.11 79.91 8.15
CA ASN A 306 48.97 81.37 8.27
C ASN A 306 48.62 82.06 6.94
N GLN A 307 49.06 81.51 5.81
CA GLN A 307 48.68 82.01 4.49
C GLN A 307 47.20 81.75 4.14
N LYS A 308 46.61 80.70 4.72
CA LYS A 308 45.21 80.30 4.48
C LYS A 308 44.25 80.91 5.51
N LEU A 309 44.76 81.55 6.56
CA LEU A 309 43.92 82.17 7.58
C LEU A 309 43.26 83.46 7.05
N PRO A 310 41.96 83.68 7.31
CA PRO A 310 41.29 84.93 6.97
C PRO A 310 41.93 86.14 7.65
N GLU A 311 41.86 87.32 7.01
CA GLU A 311 42.26 88.57 7.65
C GLU A 311 41.47 88.78 8.96
N GLY A 312 42.20 88.94 10.06
CA GLY A 312 41.64 89.13 11.41
C GLY A 312 41.82 87.94 12.36
N ASP A 313 42.13 86.74 11.85
CA ASP A 313 42.47 85.60 12.72
C ASP A 313 43.93 85.72 13.22
N PRO A 314 44.22 85.43 14.52
CA PRO A 314 45.56 85.54 15.05
C PRO A 314 46.49 84.52 14.39
N PRO A 315 47.73 84.91 14.00
CA PRO A 315 48.64 83.99 13.35
C PRO A 315 49.05 82.87 14.30
N LEU A 316 49.14 81.67 13.75
CA LEU A 316 49.64 80.48 14.42
C LEU A 316 51.13 80.68 14.72
N HIS A 317 51.51 80.46 15.98
CA HIS A 317 52.90 80.51 16.43
C HIS A 317 53.53 79.14 16.28
N ARG A 318 54.86 79.09 16.10
CA ARG A 318 55.60 77.83 15.95
C ARG A 318 55.33 76.83 17.08
N ARG A 319 55.25 77.30 18.34
CA ARG A 319 54.95 76.43 19.49
C ARG A 319 53.55 75.81 19.44
N HIS A 320 52.58 76.51 18.86
CA HIS A 320 51.24 75.96 18.66
C HIS A 320 51.28 74.81 17.66
N VAL A 321 52.05 74.97 16.58
CA VAL A 321 52.27 73.91 15.60
C VAL A 321 53.02 72.72 16.21
N GLU A 322 54.06 72.98 17.01
CA GLU A 322 54.81 71.92 17.70
C GLU A 322 53.92 71.13 18.66
N ALA A 323 53.04 71.81 19.42
CA ALA A 323 52.06 71.15 20.27
C ALA A 323 51.03 70.32 19.46
N VAL A 324 50.53 70.85 18.34
CA VAL A 324 49.61 70.10 17.45
C VAL A 324 50.31 68.89 16.83
N LEU A 325 51.55 69.05 16.35
CA LEU A 325 52.36 67.97 15.78
C LEU A 325 52.68 66.88 16.81
N ALA A 326 53.00 67.28 18.04
CA ALA A 326 53.23 66.34 19.14
C ALA A 326 52.01 65.47 19.42
N VAL A 327 50.83 66.10 19.48
CA VAL A 327 49.55 65.39 19.65
C VAL A 327 49.21 64.53 18.44
N TYR A 328 49.44 65.03 17.23
CA TYR A 328 49.10 64.36 15.98
C TYR A 328 49.98 63.14 15.70
N ARG A 329 51.30 63.25 15.97
CA ARG A 329 52.29 62.18 15.76
C ARG A 329 52.43 61.24 16.95
N GLY A 330 51.82 61.56 18.09
CA GLY A 330 52.01 60.81 19.34
C GLY A 330 53.40 60.99 19.95
N GLU A 331 54.12 62.03 19.52
CA GLU A 331 55.48 62.35 19.97
C GLU A 331 55.37 63.45 21.04
N LEU A 332 55.34 63.09 22.31
CA LEU A 332 55.41 64.11 23.37
C LEU A 332 56.71 64.91 23.21
N PRO A 333 56.67 66.25 23.29
CA PRO A 333 57.87 67.05 23.17
C PRO A 333 58.84 66.64 24.28
N GLY A 334 60.07 66.27 23.89
CA GLY A 334 61.13 65.97 24.85
C GLY A 334 61.33 67.19 25.75
N ARG A 335 61.02 67.03 27.04
CA ARG A 335 61.20 68.09 28.05
C ARG A 335 62.65 68.46 28.25
#